data_AF-A0A392U0D3-F1
#
_entry.id   AF-A0A392U0D3-F1
#
_cell.length_a   1.000
_cell.length_b   1.000
_cell.length_c   1.000
_cell.angle_alpha   90.00
_cell.angle_beta   90.00
_cell.angle_gamma   90.00
#
_symmetry.space_group_name_H-M   'P 1'
#
loop_
_entity.id
_entity.type
_entity.pdbx_description
1 polymer ?
#
loop_
_entity_poly.entity_id
_entity_poly.type
_entity_poly.pdbx_seq_one_letter_code
_entity_poly.pdbx_strand_id
1 'polypeptide(L)'
;KATKPRTAPFPAWYNPQAKCEYHAGAEGHSVDNCQAFKDRVRDLVGKKLLTFKEGGPNLQDNLPSTPQQAQQQARKVFDPIPVP
;
A
#
# COMPACT_ATOMS: atom_id res chain seq x y z
N LYS A 1 11.23 -28.75 12.20
CA LYS A 1 11.64 -28.24 13.53
C LYS A 1 10.39 -27.67 14.20
N ALA A 2 9.98 -28.19 15.35
CA ALA A 2 8.91 -27.57 16.14
C ALA A 2 9.44 -26.25 16.72
N THR A 3 8.87 -25.12 16.29
CA THR A 3 9.13 -23.82 16.89
C THR A 3 8.54 -23.83 18.29
N LYS A 4 9.38 -23.60 19.32
CA LYS A 4 8.88 -23.39 20.68
C LYS A 4 7.85 -22.26 20.64
N PRO A 5 6.67 -22.40 21.28
CA PRO A 5 5.74 -21.29 21.41
C PRO A 5 6.49 -20.14 22.08
N ARG A 6 6.59 -19.01 21.37
CA ARG A 6 7.08 -17.76 21.97
C ARG A 6 6.05 -17.40 23.04
N THR A 7 6.45 -17.27 24.30
CA THR A 7 5.52 -16.98 25.40
C THR A 7 5.41 -15.47 25.59
N ALA A 8 4.20 -14.99 25.88
CA ALA A 8 3.76 -13.60 25.99
C ALA A 8 4.52 -12.74 27.05
N PRO A 9 4.49 -11.39 26.98
CA PRO A 9 3.63 -10.56 26.12
C PRO A 9 4.23 -10.24 24.76
N PHE A 10 3.44 -10.49 23.73
CA PHE A 10 3.76 -10.11 22.37
C PHE A 10 3.35 -8.66 22.10
N PRO A 11 4.09 -7.93 21.24
CA PRO A 11 3.68 -6.61 20.79
C PRO A 11 2.41 -6.69 19.91
N ALA A 12 1.62 -5.62 19.87
CA ALA A 12 0.33 -5.57 19.17
C ALA A 12 0.41 -5.87 17.66
N TRP A 13 1.57 -5.69 17.03
CA TRP A 13 1.80 -6.00 15.62
C TRP A 13 2.12 -7.48 15.36
N TYR A 14 2.29 -8.30 16.41
CA TYR A 14 2.61 -9.71 16.26
C TYR A 14 1.40 -10.50 15.75
N ASN A 15 1.58 -11.19 14.64
CA ASN A 15 0.60 -12.11 14.09
C ASN A 15 1.31 -13.44 13.78
N PRO A 16 1.03 -14.54 14.53
CA PRO A 16 1.69 -15.83 14.33
C PRO A 16 1.38 -16.47 12.97
N GLN A 17 0.29 -16.09 12.30
CA GLN A 17 -0.05 -16.53 10.96
C GLN A 17 0.60 -15.68 9.86
N ALA A 18 1.09 -14.49 10.20
CA ALA A 18 1.79 -13.64 9.25
C ALA A 18 3.20 -14.17 8.99
N LYS A 19 3.64 -14.09 7.73
CA LYS A 19 4.96 -14.49 7.26
C LYS A 19 5.70 -13.31 6.67
N CYS A 20 6.99 -13.20 6.99
CA CYS A 20 7.84 -12.14 6.49
C CYS A 20 8.70 -12.64 5.33
N GLU A 21 8.36 -12.22 4.11
CA GLU A 21 9.07 -12.64 2.89
C GLU A 21 10.53 -12.15 2.86
N TYR A 22 10.81 -10.98 3.47
CA TYR A 22 12.17 -10.47 3.64
C TYR A 22 13.08 -11.43 4.46
N HIS A 23 12.48 -12.26 5.31
CA HIS A 23 13.16 -13.27 6.11
C HIS A 23 12.79 -14.71 5.68
N ALA A 24 12.56 -14.92 4.38
CA ALA A 24 12.27 -16.23 3.81
C ALA A 24 11.05 -16.94 4.46
N GLY A 25 10.03 -16.16 4.80
CA GLY A 25 8.76 -16.66 5.33
C GLY A 25 8.72 -16.85 6.85
N ALA A 26 9.63 -16.21 7.60
CA ALA A 26 9.62 -16.25 9.06
C ALA A 26 8.26 -15.80 9.63
N GLU A 27 7.72 -16.60 10.54
CA GLU A 27 6.40 -16.36 11.14
C GLU A 27 6.45 -15.29 12.24
N GLY A 28 5.34 -14.55 12.39
CA GLY A 28 5.13 -13.59 13.48
C GLY A 28 4.91 -12.14 13.04
N HIS A 29 5.29 -11.78 11.82
CA HIS A 29 5.02 -10.47 11.24
C HIS A 29 5.03 -10.54 9.71
N SER A 30 4.33 -9.63 9.05
CA SER A 30 4.40 -9.40 7.60
C SER A 30 5.59 -8.54 7.23
N VAL A 31 5.98 -8.52 5.95
CA VAL A 31 7.07 -7.68 5.43
C VAL A 31 6.85 -6.18 5.73
N ASP A 32 5.61 -5.70 5.68
CA ASP A 32 5.22 -4.33 6.04
C ASP A 32 5.49 -3.98 7.51
N ASN A 33 5.52 -4.98 8.39
CA ASN A 33 5.82 -4.82 9.81
C ASN A 33 7.28 -5.17 10.15
N CYS A 34 8.09 -5.51 9.15
CA CYS A 34 9.47 -5.89 9.34
C CYS A 34 10.34 -4.64 9.55
N GLN A 35 10.85 -4.48 10.77
CA GLN A 35 11.71 -3.33 11.10
C GLN A 35 13.02 -3.35 10.29
N ALA A 36 13.63 -4.53 10.13
CA ALA A 36 14.86 -4.68 9.35
C ALA A 36 14.66 -4.27 7.88
N PHE A 37 13.51 -4.63 7.30
CA PHE A 37 13.14 -4.20 5.95
C PHE A 37 12.98 -2.67 5.87
N LYS A 38 12.24 -2.07 6.80
CA LYS A 38 12.07 -0.60 6.87
C LYS A 38 13.40 0.12 6.99
N ASP A 39 14.29 -0.36 7.84
CA ASP A 39 15.61 0.22 8.04
C ASP A 39 16.47 0.12 6.78
N ARG A 40 16.41 -1.02 6.09
CA ARG A 40 17.13 -1.20 4.83
C ARG A 40 16.60 -0.29 3.73
N VAL A 41 15.29 -0.14 3.60
CA VAL A 41 14.68 0.81 2.64
C VAL A 41 15.14 2.23 2.95
N ARG A 42 15.11 2.66 4.22
CA ARG A 42 15.60 3.99 4.63
C ARG A 42 17.08 4.20 4.30
N ASP A 43 17.95 3.21 4.53
CA ASP A 43 19.37 3.27 4.16
C ASP A 43 19.58 3.42 2.64
N LEU A 44 18.82 2.66 1.85
CA LEU A 44 18.90 2.73 0.38
C LEU A 44 18.39 4.07 -0.17
N VAL A 45 17.36 4.65 0.45
CA VAL A 45 16.88 6.00 0.13
C VAL A 45 17.91 7.06 0.52
N GLY A 46 18.49 6.95 1.71
CA GLY A 46 19.56 7.86 2.17
C GLY A 46 20.78 7.84 1.25
N LYS A 47 21.10 6.67 0.68
CA LYS A 47 22.17 6.49 -0.32
C LYS A 47 21.77 6.88 -1.75
N LYS A 48 20.53 7.34 -1.97
CA LYS A 48 19.96 7.63 -3.30
C LYS A 48 20.04 6.45 -4.28
N LEU A 49 20.08 5.23 -3.76
CA LEU A 49 20.04 3.99 -4.55
C LEU A 49 18.60 3.56 -4.85
N LEU A 50 17.67 4.02 -4.01
CA LEU A 50 16.24 3.93 -4.24
C LEU A 50 15.64 5.32 -4.12
N THR A 51 14.81 5.71 -5.09
CA THR A 51 14.08 6.97 -5.08
C THR A 51 12.61 6.65 -5.26
N PHE A 52 11.78 7.15 -4.36
CA PHE A 52 10.33 7.12 -4.53
C PHE A 52 9.93 8.32 -5.40
N LYS A 53 9.19 8.07 -6.48
CA LYS A 53 8.47 9.14 -7.16
C LYS A 53 7.16 9.35 -6.42
N GLU A 54 7.03 10.46 -5.73
CA GLU A 54 5.74 10.94 -5.23
C GLU A 54 4.93 11.41 -6.45
N GLY A 55 4.24 10.47 -7.11
CA GLY A 55 3.60 10.72 -8.41
C GLY A 55 3.20 9.46 -9.19
N GLY A 56 2.70 8.42 -8.50
CA GLY A 56 1.77 7.49 -9.15
C GLY A 56 0.48 8.23 -9.52
N PRO A 57 -0.38 7.73 -10.44
CA PRO A 57 -1.53 8.47 -10.96
C PRO A 57 -2.30 9.07 -9.80
N ASN A 58 -2.30 10.39 -9.78
CA ASN A 58 -2.83 11.15 -8.69
C ASN A 58 -4.33 10.82 -8.62
N LEU A 59 -4.77 10.11 -7.58
CA LEU A 59 -6.20 9.85 -7.37
C LEU A 59 -6.99 11.17 -7.19
N GLN A 60 -6.29 12.30 -7.01
CA GLN A 60 -6.88 13.63 -6.97
C GLN A 60 -7.09 14.25 -8.36
N ASP A 61 -6.49 13.73 -9.44
CA ASP A 61 -6.68 14.25 -10.80
C ASP A 61 -8.09 13.94 -11.36
N ASN A 62 -8.81 12.99 -10.74
CA ASN A 62 -10.19 12.66 -11.07
C ASN A 62 -11.19 13.00 -9.96
N LEU A 63 -10.78 13.78 -8.94
CA LEU A 63 -11.73 14.21 -7.92
C LEU A 63 -12.45 15.47 -8.42
N PRO A 64 -13.76 15.43 -8.67
CA PRO A 64 -14.50 16.63 -9.05
C PRO A 64 -14.42 17.62 -7.89
N SER A 65 -13.64 18.69 -8.07
CA SER A 65 -13.41 19.73 -7.05
C SER A 65 -14.70 20.48 -6.69
N THR A 66 -15.76 20.30 -7.47
CA THR A 66 -17.10 20.86 -7.21
C THR A 66 -18.21 19.86 -7.56
N PRO A 67 -19.36 19.91 -6.85
CA PRO A 67 -20.56 19.14 -7.22
C PRO A 67 -21.04 19.42 -8.66
N GLN A 68 -20.74 20.60 -9.18
CA GLN A 68 -21.08 21.02 -10.54
C GLN A 68 -20.21 20.31 -11.60
N GLN A 69 -18.93 20.06 -11.32
CA GLN A 69 -18.06 19.26 -12.20
C GLN A 69 -18.51 17.79 -12.26
N ALA A 70 -18.93 17.21 -11.12
CA ALA A 70 -19.47 15.85 -11.09
C ALA A 70 -20.73 15.69 -11.96
N GLN A 71 -21.65 16.67 -11.87
CA GLN A 71 -22.86 16.68 -12.71
C GLN A 71 -22.56 16.87 -14.20
N GLN A 72 -21.57 17.69 -14.56
CA GLN A 72 -21.17 17.91 -15.95
C GLN A 72 -20.49 16.69 -16.57
N GLN A 73 -19.70 15.93 -15.80
CA GLN A 73 -19.13 14.65 -16.25
C GLN A 73 -20.20 13.59 -16.49
N ALA A 74 -21.21 13.50 -15.62
CA ALA A 74 -22.32 12.56 -15.81
C ALA A 74 -23.14 12.86 -17.08
N ARG A 75 -23.29 14.13 -17.46
CA ARG A 75 -24.01 14.54 -18.67
C ARG A 75 -23.33 14.11 -19.98
N LYS A 76 -22.00 14.03 -20.01
CA LYS A 76 -21.24 13.56 -21.20
C LYS A 76 -21.29 12.06 -21.42
N VAL A 77 -21.74 11.29 -20.41
CA VAL A 77 -21.87 9.83 -20.50
C VAL A 77 -23.26 9.43 -21.03
N PHE A 78 -24.20 10.38 -21.08
CA PHE A 78 -25.58 10.15 -21.52
C PHE A 78 -25.98 11.15 -22.63
N ASP A 79 -25.17 11.29 -23.67
CA ASP A 79 -25.69 11.77 -24.95
C ASP A 79 -26.26 10.54 -25.69
N PRO A 80 -27.56 10.49 -26.00
CA PRO A 80 -28.13 9.37 -26.76
C PRO A 80 -27.54 9.37 -28.18
N ILE A 81 -27.07 8.20 -28.60
CA ILE A 81 -26.63 7.93 -29.99
C ILE A 81 -27.78 8.34 -30.93
N PRO A 82 -27.56 9.20 -31.93
CA PRO A 82 -28.58 9.50 -32.93
C PRO A 82 -28.89 8.20 -33.69
N VAL A 83 -30.12 7.72 -33.56
CA VAL A 83 -30.62 6.59 -34.36
C VAL A 83 -30.96 7.14 -35.76
N PRO A 84 -30.53 6.49 -36.86
CA PRO A 84 -30.79 6.98 -38.22
C PRO A 84 -32.27 7.08 -38.56
#